data_AF-A0AAD8WYT7-F1
#
_entry.id   AF-A0AAD8WYT7-F1
#
_cell.length_a   1.000
_cell.length_b   1.000
_cell.length_c   1.000
_cell.angle_alpha   90.00
_cell.angle_beta   90.00
_cell.angle_gamma   90.00
#
_symmetry.space_group_name_H-M   'P 1'
#
loop_
_entity.id
_entity.type
_entity.pdbx_description
1 polymer ?
#
loop_
_entity_poly.entity_id
_entity_poly.type
_entity_poly.pdbx_seq_one_letter_code
_entity_poly.pdbx_strand_id
1 'polypeptide(L)'
;MDPGAVRRTLEPTASPEDISGSTPYDSFVISGVRLDAADHGRVLCSFLVTPRHASPQGYLLSGVTATLADQMGSAVIYSIGVGPSGVSLEISVSYLDTATVGEEIEVEGKLLRAGKSVCVISIDFRKKRTGKLIAQARHTKYLAFHQYQVVGRALPTPGDEQPKIYRMKLWATNEVRAKSKFWYFLRKLKKVKKANGQMLAINEEEIEVEGKMLRAGKSVCVISIDFRKKRTGKLIAQARHTKYLAVSSKL
;
A
#
# COMPACT_ATOMS: atom_id res chain seq x y z
N MET A 1 -2.56 -2.56 17.41
CA MET A 1 -1.81 -1.32 17.16
C MET A 1 -0.33 -1.64 17.28
N ASP A 2 0.50 -1.25 16.32
CA ASP A 2 1.98 -1.38 16.37
C ASP A 2 2.62 0.02 16.32
N PRO A 3 2.80 0.69 17.48
CA PRO A 3 3.37 2.04 17.53
C PRO A 3 4.82 2.10 17.01
N GLY A 4 5.58 1.02 17.17
CA GLY A 4 6.96 0.94 16.70
C GLY A 4 7.05 0.92 15.17
N ALA A 5 6.13 0.23 14.49
CA ALA A 5 6.05 0.25 13.03
C ALA A 5 5.60 1.61 12.48
N VAL A 6 4.66 2.29 13.14
CA VAL A 6 4.26 3.67 12.78
C VAL A 6 5.48 4.59 12.84
N ARG A 7 6.24 4.51 13.94
CA ARG A 7 7.44 5.32 14.15
C ARG A 7 8.51 5.05 13.09
N ARG A 8 8.86 3.78 12.84
CA ARG A 8 9.85 3.40 11.81
C ARG A 8 9.48 3.86 10.40
N THR A 9 8.18 4.01 10.11
CA THR A 9 7.71 4.46 8.79
C THR A 9 7.85 5.97 8.61
N LEU A 10 7.65 6.75 9.67
CA LEU A 10 7.58 8.22 9.61
C LEU A 10 8.83 8.93 10.14
N GLU A 11 9.60 8.26 10.99
CA GLU A 11 10.84 8.75 11.59
C GLU A 11 11.97 7.77 11.21
N PRO A 12 12.70 7.99 10.11
CA PRO A 12 13.84 7.15 9.79
C PRO A 12 14.93 7.36 10.85
N THR A 13 15.15 6.37 11.71
CA THR A 13 16.27 6.33 12.67
C THR A 13 17.56 5.75 12.09
N ALA A 14 17.56 5.45 10.79
CA ALA A 14 18.63 4.77 10.07
C ALA A 14 19.47 5.79 9.29
N SER A 15 20.80 5.65 9.33
CA SER A 15 21.70 6.42 8.47
C SER A 15 21.52 5.98 7.00
N PRO A 16 21.92 6.78 5.99
CA PRO A 16 21.84 6.38 4.58
C PRO A 16 22.51 5.04 4.26
N GLU A 17 23.46 4.62 5.09
CA GLU A 17 24.23 3.38 4.98
C GLU A 17 23.46 2.14 5.47
N ASP A 18 22.50 2.32 6.38
CA ASP A 18 21.70 1.25 7.00
C ASP A 18 20.48 0.82 6.15
N ILE A 19 20.21 1.54 5.06
CA ILE A 19 18.99 1.39 4.27
C ILE A 19 19.25 0.47 3.07
N SER A 20 19.39 -0.83 3.33
CA SER A 20 19.31 -1.85 2.27
C SER A 20 17.84 -2.21 2.02
N GLY A 21 17.07 -1.36 1.33
CA GLY A 21 15.76 -1.79 0.82
C GLY A 21 14.68 -0.74 0.55
N SER A 22 14.74 0.48 1.11
CA SER A 22 13.87 1.58 0.65
C SER A 22 14.60 2.41 -0.39
N THR A 23 13.91 2.82 -1.45
CA THR A 23 14.52 3.68 -2.46
C THR A 23 15.04 4.96 -1.80
N PRO A 24 16.19 5.52 -2.22
CA PRO A 24 16.79 6.71 -1.58
C PRO A 24 15.85 7.92 -1.54
N TYR A 25 14.78 7.91 -2.35
CA TYR A 25 13.77 8.96 -2.42
C TYR A 25 12.83 8.99 -1.21
N ASP A 26 12.46 7.85 -0.63
CA ASP A 26 11.56 7.83 0.54
C ASP A 26 12.26 8.48 1.74
N SER A 27 13.48 8.03 2.03
CA SER A 27 14.34 8.60 3.07
C SER A 27 14.57 10.10 2.87
N PHE A 28 14.73 10.53 1.61
CA PHE A 28 14.81 11.95 1.27
C PHE A 28 13.55 12.73 1.66
N VAL A 29 12.36 12.15 1.52
CA VAL A 29 11.09 12.84 1.83
C VAL A 29 10.76 12.81 3.32
N ILE A 30 10.97 11.68 4.00
CA ILE A 30 10.53 11.51 5.39
C ILE A 30 11.54 12.04 6.43
N SER A 31 12.76 12.36 6.02
CA SER A 31 13.77 12.93 6.92
C SER A 31 13.34 14.32 7.40
N GLY A 32 13.20 14.47 8.71
CA GLY A 32 12.70 15.70 9.36
C GLY A 32 11.19 15.73 9.58
N VAL A 33 10.46 14.68 9.20
CA VAL A 33 9.08 14.45 9.64
C VAL A 33 9.12 14.02 11.12
N ARG A 34 8.21 14.59 11.92
CA ARG A 34 8.04 14.32 13.34
C ARG A 34 6.68 13.70 13.57
N LEU A 35 6.63 12.55 14.25
CA LEU A 35 5.37 11.95 14.65
C LEU A 35 4.81 12.70 15.86
N ASP A 36 3.67 13.36 15.69
CA ASP A 36 3.04 14.15 16.75
C ASP A 36 2.05 13.29 17.55
N ALA A 37 1.26 12.44 16.88
CA ALA A 37 0.32 11.52 17.53
C ALA A 37 0.02 10.28 16.68
N ALA A 38 -0.28 9.15 17.33
CA ALA A 38 -0.72 7.93 16.67
C ALA A 38 -1.80 7.23 17.50
N ASP A 39 -3.04 7.32 17.01
CA ASP A 39 -4.22 6.68 17.59
C ASP A 39 -4.70 5.55 16.67
N HIS A 40 -5.66 4.74 17.13
CA HIS A 40 -6.20 3.65 16.31
C HIS A 40 -6.92 4.21 15.08
N GLY A 41 -6.33 4.02 13.89
CA GLY A 41 -6.86 4.51 12.62
C GLY A 41 -6.63 6.00 12.35
N ARG A 42 -5.81 6.67 13.16
CA ARG A 42 -5.45 8.09 12.96
C ARG A 42 -3.98 8.31 13.27
N VAL A 43 -3.28 9.05 12.40
CA VAL A 43 -1.88 9.41 12.60
C VAL A 43 -1.72 10.88 12.28
N LEU A 44 -0.96 11.60 13.11
CA LEU A 44 -0.64 13.01 12.96
C LEU A 44 0.87 13.16 12.94
N CYS A 45 1.40 13.83 11.94
CA CYS A 45 2.80 14.21 11.88
C CYS A 45 2.97 15.64 11.37
N SER A 46 4.15 16.20 11.59
CA SER A 46 4.49 17.51 11.08
C SER A 46 5.91 17.57 10.55
N PHE A 47 6.14 18.46 9.59
CA PHE A 47 7.46 18.70 9.04
C PHE A 47 7.64 20.16 8.62
N LEU A 48 8.89 20.61 8.63
CA LEU A 48 9.28 21.92 8.12
C LEU A 48 9.57 21.82 6.62
N VAL A 49 8.99 22.70 5.80
CA VAL A 49 9.40 22.82 4.40
C VAL A 49 10.81 23.43 4.38
N THR A 50 11.78 22.65 3.95
CA THR A 50 13.18 23.07 3.81
C THR A 50 13.54 23.14 2.32
N PRO A 51 14.65 23.79 1.93
CA PRO A 51 15.05 23.90 0.52
C PRO A 51 15.14 22.55 -0.21
N ARG A 52 15.45 21.45 0.49
CA ARG A 52 15.45 20.10 -0.09
C ARG A 52 14.06 19.67 -0.60
N HIS A 53 12.98 20.09 0.07
CA HIS A 53 11.62 19.71 -0.28
C HIS A 53 10.99 20.64 -1.33
N ALA A 54 11.69 21.70 -1.72
CA ALA A 54 11.14 22.81 -2.48
C ALA A 54 11.69 22.90 -3.91
N SER A 55 10.93 23.54 -4.78
CA SER A 55 11.42 24.00 -6.08
C SER A 55 12.45 25.13 -5.88
N PRO A 56 13.22 25.48 -6.92
CA PRO A 56 14.14 26.63 -6.86
C PRO A 56 13.45 27.95 -6.46
N GLN A 57 12.15 28.09 -6.72
CA GLN A 57 11.33 29.25 -6.33
C GLN A 57 10.84 29.19 -4.88
N GLY A 58 11.19 28.14 -4.13
CA GLY A 58 10.86 28.00 -2.71
C GLY A 58 9.51 27.34 -2.40
N TYR A 59 8.83 26.76 -3.38
CA TYR A 59 7.54 26.08 -3.18
C TYR A 59 7.70 24.59 -2.91
N LEU A 60 6.96 24.03 -1.97
CA LEU A 60 6.92 22.59 -1.71
C LEU A 60 6.60 21.80 -2.98
N LEU A 61 7.46 20.84 -3.31
CA LEU A 61 7.28 19.99 -4.49
C LEU A 61 6.08 19.07 -4.30
N SER A 62 5.23 18.98 -5.32
CA SER A 62 4.06 18.09 -5.31
C SER A 62 4.45 16.61 -5.10
N GLY A 63 5.59 16.18 -5.64
CA GLY A 63 6.13 14.83 -5.43
C GLY A 63 6.41 14.49 -3.97
N VAL A 64 6.86 15.47 -3.16
CA VAL A 64 7.07 15.29 -1.71
C VAL A 64 5.73 15.06 -1.02
N THR A 65 4.71 15.86 -1.37
CA THR A 65 3.35 15.71 -0.83
C THR A 65 2.74 14.34 -1.17
N ALA A 66 2.86 13.90 -2.43
CA ALA A 66 2.35 12.60 -2.86
C ALA A 66 3.06 11.43 -2.16
N THR A 67 4.37 11.54 -1.95
CA THR A 67 5.17 10.53 -1.25
C THR A 67 4.82 10.48 0.23
N LEU A 68 4.68 11.62 0.89
CA LEU A 68 4.17 11.68 2.27
C LEU A 68 2.77 11.09 2.38
N ALA A 69 1.89 11.30 1.41
CA ALA A 69 0.56 10.68 1.41
C ALA A 69 0.64 9.14 1.35
N ASP A 70 1.56 8.56 0.58
CA ASP A 70 1.79 7.10 0.54
C ASP A 70 2.30 6.56 1.89
N GLN A 71 3.31 7.23 2.45
CA GLN A 71 3.90 6.83 3.74
C GLN A 71 2.88 6.97 4.87
N MET A 72 2.07 8.04 4.87
CA MET A 72 0.97 8.23 5.81
C MET A 72 -0.11 7.15 5.70
N GLY A 73 -0.45 6.71 4.49
CA GLY A 73 -1.40 5.61 4.33
C GLY A 73 -0.88 4.29 4.91
N SER A 74 0.42 4.00 4.78
CA SER A 74 1.05 2.86 5.47
C SER A 74 0.99 3.03 6.99
N ALA A 75 1.36 4.20 7.50
CA ALA A 75 1.37 4.50 8.94
C ALA A 75 -0.02 4.34 9.59
N VAL A 76 -1.08 4.84 8.94
CA VAL A 76 -2.46 4.67 9.42
C VAL A 76 -2.89 3.20 9.47
N ILE A 77 -2.44 2.37 8.52
CA ILE A 77 -2.75 0.93 8.55
C ILE A 77 -1.98 0.21 9.67
N TYR A 78 -0.74 0.60 9.95
CA TYR A 78 -0.01 0.07 11.10
C TYR A 78 -0.68 0.43 12.43
N SER A 79 -1.28 1.62 12.53
CA SER A 79 -1.95 2.05 13.77
C SER A 79 -3.18 1.19 14.13
N ILE A 80 -3.86 0.58 13.15
CA ILE A 80 -4.96 -0.38 13.41
C ILE A 80 -4.49 -1.82 13.68
N GLY A 81 -3.19 -2.13 13.53
CA GLY A 81 -2.62 -3.42 13.92
C GLY A 81 -3.02 -4.63 13.06
N VAL A 82 -3.41 -4.41 11.80
CA VAL A 82 -3.83 -5.50 10.88
C VAL A 82 -2.69 -6.29 10.26
N GLY A 83 -1.43 -5.99 10.62
CA GLY A 83 -0.22 -6.62 10.08
C GLY A 83 0.45 -5.75 9.02
N PRO A 84 0.91 -6.30 7.87
CA PRO A 84 1.59 -5.52 6.84
C PRO A 84 0.64 -4.47 6.23
N SER A 85 1.16 -3.27 5.93
CA SER A 85 0.39 -2.16 5.34
C SER A 85 -0.20 -2.49 3.97
N GLY A 86 0.35 -3.51 3.30
CA GLY A 86 -0.04 -3.90 1.95
C GLY A 86 0.52 -2.97 0.89
N VAL A 87 -0.03 -3.08 -0.32
CA VAL A 87 0.42 -2.36 -1.52
C VAL A 87 -0.60 -1.30 -1.95
N SER A 88 -0.12 -0.22 -2.56
CA SER A 88 -0.97 0.87 -3.06
C SER A 88 -1.79 0.41 -4.27
N LEU A 89 -3.12 0.53 -4.21
CA LEU A 89 -4.00 0.37 -5.37
C LEU A 89 -4.20 1.70 -6.10
N GLU A 90 -4.34 2.79 -5.35
CA GLU A 90 -4.62 4.13 -5.89
C GLU A 90 -4.23 5.19 -4.87
N ILE A 91 -3.56 6.25 -5.33
CA ILE A 91 -3.30 7.48 -4.57
C ILE A 91 -3.83 8.62 -5.43
N SER A 92 -4.81 9.36 -4.90
CA SER A 92 -5.32 10.60 -5.48
C SER A 92 -4.93 11.76 -4.59
N VAL A 93 -4.31 12.79 -5.17
CA VAL A 93 -3.91 14.01 -4.44
C VAL A 93 -4.47 15.23 -5.17
N SER A 94 -5.20 16.06 -4.42
CA SER A 94 -5.69 17.37 -4.86
C SER A 94 -4.88 18.45 -4.16
N TYR A 95 -4.26 19.34 -4.93
CA TYR A 95 -3.48 20.48 -4.43
C TYR A 95 -4.36 21.72 -4.45
N LEU A 96 -4.51 22.35 -3.29
CA LEU A 96 -5.49 23.42 -3.05
C LEU A 96 -4.81 24.78 -2.76
N ASP A 97 -3.59 24.76 -2.23
CA ASP A 97 -2.80 25.96 -1.94
C ASP A 97 -1.30 25.62 -1.91
N THR A 98 -0.46 26.66 -1.87
CA THR A 98 0.99 26.51 -1.82
C THR A 98 1.54 26.48 -0.39
N ALA A 99 2.65 25.77 -0.21
CA ALA A 99 3.49 25.86 0.97
C ALA A 99 4.89 26.30 0.56
N THR A 100 5.52 27.19 1.34
CA THR A 100 6.85 27.72 1.05
C THR A 100 7.88 27.29 2.09
N VAL A 101 9.16 27.36 1.72
CA VAL A 101 10.27 27.14 2.66
C VAL A 101 10.07 27.97 3.95
N GLY A 102 10.28 27.34 5.10
CA GLY A 102 10.08 27.92 6.42
C GLY A 102 8.67 27.73 7.00
N GLU A 103 7.68 27.31 6.21
CA GLU A 103 6.37 26.94 6.73
C GLU A 103 6.38 25.53 7.32
N GLU A 104 5.76 25.37 8.49
CA GLU A 104 5.53 24.06 9.10
C GLU A 104 4.18 23.50 8.65
N ILE A 105 4.20 22.27 8.16
CA ILE A 105 3.03 21.57 7.65
C ILE A 105 2.66 20.46 8.62
N GLU A 106 1.39 20.43 8.99
CA GLU A 106 0.75 19.34 9.71
C GLU A 106 0.06 18.41 8.70
N VAL A 107 0.23 17.11 8.90
CA VAL A 107 -0.32 16.07 8.04
C VAL A 107 -1.13 15.10 8.89
N GLU A 108 -2.43 15.03 8.64
CA GLU A 108 -3.34 14.17 9.37
C GLU A 108 -3.86 13.05 8.47
N GLY A 109 -3.51 11.81 8.80
CA GLY A 109 -4.04 10.61 8.17
C GLY A 109 -5.18 10.01 8.99
N LYS A 110 -6.30 9.66 8.35
CA LYS A 110 -7.47 9.00 8.96
C LYS A 110 -7.92 7.82 8.13
N LEU A 111 -8.17 6.70 8.79
CA LEU A 111 -8.81 5.54 8.19
C LEU A 111 -10.27 5.88 7.89
N LEU A 112 -10.66 5.82 6.62
CA LEU A 112 -12.05 5.93 6.20
C LEU A 112 -12.75 4.57 6.22
N ARG A 113 -12.05 3.51 5.82
CA ARG A 113 -12.60 2.14 5.76
C ARG A 113 -11.49 1.11 5.92
N ALA A 114 -11.68 0.16 6.81
CA ALA A 114 -10.91 -1.10 6.84
C ALA A 114 -11.80 -2.28 6.44
N GLY A 115 -11.61 -2.77 5.21
CA GLY A 115 -12.24 -4.00 4.73
C GLY A 115 -11.36 -5.22 4.99
N LYS A 116 -11.83 -6.39 4.55
CA LYS A 116 -11.06 -7.64 4.64
C LYS A 116 -9.77 -7.62 3.83
N SER A 117 -9.71 -6.86 2.74
CA SER A 117 -8.60 -6.85 1.80
C SER A 117 -8.23 -5.46 1.29
N VAL A 118 -9.02 -4.43 1.58
CA VAL A 118 -8.80 -3.06 1.11
C VAL A 118 -8.98 -2.11 2.26
N CYS A 119 -8.03 -1.20 2.43
CA CYS A 119 -8.12 -0.04 3.31
C CYS A 119 -8.20 1.24 2.48
N VAL A 120 -9.03 2.18 2.91
CA VAL A 120 -9.13 3.52 2.34
C VAL A 120 -8.79 4.52 3.42
N ILE A 121 -7.86 5.42 3.12
CA ILE A 121 -7.30 6.42 4.03
C ILE A 121 -7.51 7.80 3.40
N SER A 122 -7.91 8.79 4.20
CA SER A 122 -7.82 10.21 3.84
C SER A 122 -6.60 10.82 4.51
N ILE A 123 -5.89 11.68 3.79
CA ILE A 123 -4.76 12.45 4.32
C ILE A 123 -5.01 13.93 4.02
N ASP A 124 -5.01 14.77 5.05
CA ASP A 124 -5.12 16.22 4.92
C ASP A 124 -3.76 16.87 5.24
N PHE A 125 -3.32 17.80 4.41
CA PHE A 125 -2.12 18.61 4.63
C PHE A 125 -2.55 20.04 4.95
N ARG A 126 -2.11 20.57 6.11
CA ARG A 126 -2.48 21.91 6.59
C ARG A 126 -1.26 22.70 7.00
N LYS A 127 -1.29 24.01 6.78
CA LYS A 127 -0.30 24.91 7.41
C LYS A 127 -0.53 24.90 8.92
N LYS A 128 0.44 24.45 9.71
CA LYS A 128 0.27 24.25 11.16
C LYS A 128 -0.14 25.54 11.89
N ARG A 129 0.41 26.68 11.46
CA ARG A 129 0.10 28.00 12.05
C ARG A 129 -1.33 28.48 11.81
N THR A 130 -1.90 28.22 10.63
CA THR A 130 -3.18 28.82 10.21
C THR A 130 -4.32 27.82 10.06
N GLY A 131 -4.03 26.52 10.06
CA GLY A 131 -4.98 25.45 9.77
C GLY A 131 -5.44 25.39 8.30
N LYS A 132 -4.91 26.27 7.43
CA LYS A 132 -5.29 26.34 6.01
C LYS A 132 -4.89 25.05 5.30
N LEU A 133 -5.86 24.42 4.64
CA LEU A 133 -5.67 23.20 3.87
C LEU A 133 -4.90 23.53 2.58
N ILE A 134 -3.79 22.81 2.35
CA ILE A 134 -2.94 22.99 1.17
C ILE A 134 -3.04 21.83 0.18
N ALA A 135 -3.33 20.63 0.68
CA ALA A 135 -3.57 19.46 -0.15
C ALA A 135 -4.45 18.46 0.59
N GLN A 136 -5.19 17.68 -0.18
CA GLN A 136 -5.96 16.55 0.32
C GLN A 136 -5.64 15.33 -0.53
N ALA A 137 -5.37 14.20 0.11
CA ALA A 137 -5.12 12.95 -0.55
C ALA A 137 -6.08 11.85 -0.08
N ARG A 138 -6.33 10.90 -0.96
CA ARG A 138 -6.97 9.63 -0.66
C ARG A 138 -6.06 8.51 -1.12
N HIS A 139 -5.85 7.55 -0.23
CA HIS A 139 -4.99 6.41 -0.49
C HIS A 139 -5.76 5.13 -0.25
N THR A 140 -5.89 4.34 -1.31
CA THR A 140 -6.48 3.02 -1.28
C THR A 140 -5.36 1.99 -1.30
N LYS A 141 -5.21 1.18 -0.24
CA LYS A 141 -4.24 0.09 -0.18
C LYS A 141 -4.93 -1.27 -0.16
N TYR A 142 -4.35 -2.21 -0.88
CA TYR A 142 -4.68 -3.63 -0.77
C TYR A 142 -3.83 -4.23 0.34
N LEU A 143 -4.45 -4.62 1.46
CA LEU A 143 -3.77 -5.32 2.53
C LEU A 143 -3.25 -6.63 1.95
N ALA A 144 -1.93 -6.82 1.86
CA ALA A 144 -1.31 -7.87 1.05
C ALA A 144 -1.82 -9.27 1.46
N PHE A 145 -2.83 -9.73 0.74
CA PHE A 145 -3.24 -11.13 0.69
C PHE A 145 -2.70 -11.68 -0.62
N HIS A 146 -1.86 -12.70 -0.52
CA HIS A 146 -1.49 -13.50 -1.66
C HIS A 146 -2.70 -14.38 -2.00
N GLN A 147 -2.99 -14.52 -3.30
CA GLN A 147 -3.97 -15.50 -3.74
C GLN A 147 -3.28 -16.86 -3.82
N TYR A 148 -3.64 -17.76 -2.92
CA TYR A 148 -3.21 -19.15 -2.97
C TYR A 148 -4.26 -20.01 -3.68
N GLN A 149 -3.81 -20.89 -4.56
CA GLN A 149 -4.57 -22.04 -5.00
C GLN A 149 -4.13 -23.25 -4.17
N VAL A 150 -5.00 -23.73 -3.28
CA VAL A 150 -4.73 -24.88 -2.42
C VAL A 150 -5.51 -26.09 -2.93
N VAL A 151 -4.84 -27.23 -3.08
CA VAL A 151 -5.40 -28.50 -3.51
C VAL A 151 -5.18 -29.55 -2.42
N GLY A 152 -6.23 -30.27 -2.06
CA GLY A 152 -6.15 -31.34 -1.08
C GLY A 152 -7.31 -32.32 -1.18
N ARG A 153 -7.19 -33.45 -0.49
CA ARG A 153 -8.20 -34.52 -0.43
C ARG A 153 -8.19 -35.19 0.94
N ALA A 154 -9.19 -36.03 1.20
CA ALA A 154 -9.10 -36.99 2.29
C ALA A 154 -7.95 -38.00 2.04
N LEU A 155 -7.43 -38.61 3.09
CA LEU A 155 -6.51 -39.73 2.94
C LEU A 155 -7.24 -40.93 2.31
N PRO A 156 -6.60 -41.66 1.37
CA PRO A 156 -7.16 -42.90 0.84
C PRO A 156 -7.45 -43.90 1.95
N THR A 157 -8.55 -44.64 1.82
CA THR A 157 -8.92 -45.73 2.73
C THR A 157 -9.27 -46.97 1.90
N PRO A 158 -9.27 -48.18 2.48
CA PRO A 158 -9.67 -49.39 1.74
C PRO A 158 -11.07 -49.31 1.11
N GLY A 159 -11.97 -48.47 1.64
CA GLY A 159 -13.30 -48.24 1.08
C GLY A 159 -13.39 -47.07 0.07
N ASP A 160 -12.35 -46.26 -0.05
CA ASP A 160 -12.25 -45.14 -1.00
C ASP A 160 -10.77 -44.92 -1.33
N GLU A 161 -10.26 -45.67 -2.31
CA GLU A 161 -8.87 -45.64 -2.74
C GLU A 161 -8.51 -44.34 -3.47
N GLN A 162 -9.51 -43.65 -4.04
CA GLN A 162 -9.32 -42.41 -4.78
C GLN A 162 -10.24 -41.28 -4.29
N PRO A 163 -10.00 -40.76 -3.08
CA PRO A 163 -10.87 -39.74 -2.52
C PRO A 163 -10.90 -38.48 -3.37
N LYS A 164 -12.08 -37.87 -3.43
CA LYS A 164 -12.33 -36.66 -4.23
C LYS A 164 -11.32 -35.55 -3.94
N ILE A 165 -10.73 -35.01 -4.99
CA ILE A 165 -9.80 -33.89 -4.91
C ILE A 165 -10.57 -32.56 -4.87
N TYR A 166 -10.19 -31.70 -3.93
CA TYR A 166 -10.75 -30.36 -3.77
C TYR A 166 -9.69 -29.31 -4.08
N ARG A 167 -10.06 -28.33 -4.91
CA ARG A 167 -9.25 -27.15 -5.25
C ARG A 167 -9.98 -25.91 -4.76
N MET A 168 -9.30 -25.05 -3.99
CA MET A 168 -9.84 -23.80 -3.49
C MET A 168 -8.91 -22.63 -3.82
N LYS A 169 -9.48 -21.48 -4.21
CA LYS A 169 -8.77 -20.21 -4.31
C LYS A 169 -8.99 -19.44 -3.02
N LEU A 170 -7.92 -19.16 -2.28
CA LEU A 170 -7.93 -18.56 -0.96
C LEU A 170 -7.02 -17.36 -0.92
N TRP A 171 -7.49 -16.27 -0.32
CA TRP A 171 -6.68 -15.10 -0.04
C TRP A 171 -6.09 -15.23 1.38
N ALA A 172 -4.78 -15.21 1.51
CA ALA A 172 -4.08 -15.28 2.81
C ALA A 172 -2.81 -14.43 2.81
N THR A 173 -2.41 -13.94 3.98
CA THR A 173 -1.20 -13.11 4.11
C THR A 173 0.09 -13.92 4.04
N ASN A 174 0.00 -15.26 4.06
CA ASN A 174 1.10 -16.19 3.85
C ASN A 174 0.54 -17.61 3.61
N GLU A 175 1.42 -18.52 3.20
CA GLU A 175 1.10 -19.91 2.92
C GLU A 175 0.49 -20.64 4.13
N VAL A 176 1.01 -20.42 5.34
CA VAL A 176 0.54 -21.08 6.57
C VAL A 176 -0.93 -20.74 6.87
N ARG A 177 -1.30 -19.46 6.72
CA ARG A 177 -2.68 -19.01 6.88
C ARG A 177 -3.58 -19.50 5.75
N ALA A 178 -3.06 -19.65 4.52
CA ALA A 178 -3.80 -20.28 3.43
C ALA A 178 -4.12 -21.75 3.72
N LYS A 179 -3.14 -22.53 4.18
CA LYS A 179 -3.32 -23.93 4.61
C LYS A 179 -4.37 -24.05 5.71
N SER A 180 -4.31 -23.17 6.70
CA SER A 180 -5.27 -23.14 7.82
C SER A 180 -6.69 -22.83 7.35
N LYS A 181 -6.85 -21.82 6.48
CA LYS A 181 -8.15 -21.49 5.87
C LYS A 181 -8.70 -22.65 5.03
N PHE A 182 -7.86 -23.34 4.26
CA PHE A 182 -8.26 -24.49 3.46
C PHE A 182 -8.90 -25.57 4.34
N TRP A 183 -8.20 -26.01 5.39
CA TRP A 183 -8.71 -27.04 6.30
C TRP A 183 -9.96 -26.61 7.07
N TYR A 184 -10.05 -25.34 7.44
CA TYR A 184 -11.25 -24.79 8.05
C TYR A 184 -12.48 -24.96 7.15
N PHE A 185 -12.37 -24.59 5.87
CA PHE A 185 -13.48 -24.72 4.92
C PHE A 185 -13.75 -26.17 4.53
N LEU A 186 -12.72 -27.02 4.35
CA LEU A 186 -12.90 -28.42 4.02
C LEU A 186 -13.64 -29.18 5.13
N ARG A 187 -13.31 -28.88 6.40
CA ARG A 187 -14.05 -29.41 7.55
C ARG A 187 -15.50 -28.94 7.55
N LYS A 188 -15.74 -27.64 7.33
CA LYS A 188 -17.09 -27.06 7.40
C LYS A 188 -18.00 -27.53 6.25
N LEU A 189 -17.45 -27.65 5.03
CA LEU A 189 -18.23 -27.92 3.82
C LEU A 189 -18.27 -29.40 3.43
N LYS A 190 -17.22 -30.15 3.76
CA LYS A 190 -17.04 -31.55 3.31
C LYS A 190 -16.75 -32.52 4.46
N LYS A 191 -16.78 -32.05 5.71
CA LYS A 191 -16.51 -32.84 6.93
C LYS A 191 -15.13 -33.52 6.95
N VAL A 192 -14.20 -33.09 6.09
CA VAL A 192 -12.81 -33.59 6.07
C VAL A 192 -11.95 -32.77 7.03
N LYS A 193 -11.31 -33.43 7.99
CA LYS A 193 -10.40 -32.81 8.97
C LYS A 193 -8.96 -32.84 8.46
N LYS A 194 -8.12 -31.88 8.90
CA LYS A 194 -6.68 -31.87 8.61
C LYS A 194 -5.98 -33.20 8.97
N ALA A 195 -6.37 -33.82 10.09
CA ALA A 195 -5.79 -35.08 10.55
C ALA A 195 -6.05 -36.26 9.58
N ASN A 196 -7.17 -36.23 8.85
CA ASN A 196 -7.59 -37.30 7.95
C ASN A 196 -7.50 -36.87 6.48
N GLY A 197 -6.70 -35.84 6.20
CA GLY A 197 -6.58 -35.25 4.88
C GLY A 197 -5.13 -34.97 4.52
N GLN A 198 -4.84 -35.00 3.24
CA GLN A 198 -3.54 -34.65 2.69
C GLN A 198 -3.66 -33.47 1.73
N MET A 199 -2.65 -32.61 1.73
CA MET A 199 -2.52 -31.50 0.81
C MET A 199 -1.67 -31.95 -0.37
N LEU A 200 -2.18 -31.76 -1.57
CA LEU A 200 -1.53 -32.20 -2.80
C LEU A 200 -0.68 -31.09 -3.42
N ALA A 201 -1.15 -29.83 -3.34
CA ALA A 201 -0.41 -28.68 -3.85
C ALA A 201 -0.87 -27.39 -3.18
N ILE A 202 0.05 -26.43 -3.07
CA ILE A 202 -0.26 -25.05 -2.75
C ILE A 202 0.60 -24.16 -3.64
N ASN A 203 -0.07 -23.30 -4.42
CA ASN A 203 0.60 -22.40 -5.35
C ASN A 203 0.17 -20.98 -5.04
N GLU A 204 1.14 -20.09 -4.97
CA GLU A 204 0.89 -18.65 -4.92
C GLU A 204 0.65 -18.12 -6.35
N GLU A 205 -0.36 -17.29 -6.53
CA GLU A 205 -0.62 -16.61 -7.81
C GLU A 205 0.09 -15.26 -7.81
N GLU A 206 1.18 -15.18 -8.57
CA GLU A 206 1.92 -13.94 -8.79
C GLU A 206 1.15 -12.97 -9.69
N ILE A 207 1.24 -11.68 -9.35
CA ILE A 207 0.69 -10.57 -10.14
C ILE A 207 1.84 -9.89 -10.86
N GLU A 208 1.73 -9.83 -12.17
CA GLU A 208 2.58 -9.02 -13.03
C GLU A 208 1.98 -7.61 -13.13
N VAL A 209 2.83 -6.59 -12.98
CA VAL A 209 2.45 -5.18 -13.07
C VAL A 209 3.15 -4.59 -14.28
N GLU A 210 2.38 -4.12 -15.25
CA GLU A 210 2.90 -3.56 -16.50
C GLU A 210 2.47 -2.10 -16.63
N GLY A 211 3.45 -1.20 -16.74
CA GLY A 211 3.24 0.22 -17.00
C GLY A 211 3.30 0.52 -18.51
N LYS A 212 2.27 1.16 -19.05
CA LYS A 212 2.20 1.59 -20.45
C LYS A 212 1.95 3.08 -20.54
N MET A 213 2.78 3.80 -21.29
CA MET A 213 2.51 5.18 -21.63
C MET A 213 1.37 5.22 -22.66
N LEU A 214 0.22 5.80 -22.30
CA LEU A 214 -0.93 5.94 -23.18
C LEU A 214 -0.80 7.17 -24.08
N ARG A 215 -0.28 8.27 -23.53
CA ARG A 215 -0.11 9.53 -24.25
C ARG A 215 1.02 10.34 -23.64
N ALA A 216 1.91 10.87 -24.48
CA ALA A 216 2.86 11.92 -24.10
C ALA A 216 2.60 13.16 -24.97
N GLY A 217 2.01 14.19 -24.37
CA GLY A 217 1.87 15.51 -24.97
C GLY A 217 3.01 16.45 -24.55
N LYS A 218 2.97 17.71 -24.97
CA LYS A 218 3.99 18.72 -24.60
C LYS A 218 4.04 19.03 -23.10
N SER A 219 2.91 18.92 -22.40
CA SER A 219 2.76 19.32 -21.00
C SER A 219 2.08 18.27 -20.12
N VAL A 220 1.62 17.15 -20.70
CA VAL A 220 0.88 16.11 -19.97
C VAL A 220 1.27 14.74 -20.49
N CYS A 221 1.61 13.83 -19.58
CA CYS A 221 1.78 12.41 -19.84
C CYS A 221 0.69 11.62 -19.12
N VAL A 222 0.13 10.61 -19.79
CA VAL A 222 -0.84 9.67 -19.24
C VAL A 222 -0.24 8.27 -19.32
N ILE A 223 -0.24 7.57 -18.19
CA ILE A 223 0.28 6.21 -18.03
C ILE A 223 -0.89 5.31 -17.59
N SER A 224 -1.00 4.13 -18.17
CA SER A 224 -1.83 3.03 -17.67
C SER A 224 -0.97 2.05 -16.92
N ILE A 225 -1.48 1.48 -15.84
CA ILE A 225 -0.85 0.39 -15.10
C ILE A 225 -1.83 -0.78 -15.13
N ASP A 226 -1.44 -1.86 -15.79
CA ASP A 226 -2.20 -3.09 -15.85
C ASP A 226 -1.67 -4.06 -14.80
N PHE A 227 -2.56 -4.62 -13.99
CA PHE A 227 -2.27 -5.72 -13.08
C PHE A 227 -2.80 -6.99 -13.71
N ARG A 228 -1.92 -7.96 -14.01
CA ARG A 228 -2.26 -9.23 -14.66
C ARG A 228 -1.83 -10.40 -13.80
N LYS A 229 -2.57 -11.50 -13.87
CA LYS A 229 -2.12 -12.78 -13.30
C LYS A 229 -0.97 -13.32 -14.13
N LYS A 230 0.24 -13.40 -13.57
CA LYS A 230 1.46 -13.80 -14.30
C LYS A 230 1.28 -15.11 -15.09
N ARG A 231 0.65 -16.12 -14.48
CA ARG A 231 0.44 -17.43 -15.13
C ARG A 231 -0.57 -17.43 -16.27
N THR A 232 -1.58 -16.55 -16.23
CA THR A 232 -2.72 -16.61 -17.17
C THR A 232 -2.83 -15.39 -18.08
N GLY A 233 -2.04 -14.34 -17.85
CA GLY A 233 -2.15 -13.04 -18.52
C GLY A 233 -3.46 -12.29 -18.24
N LYS A 234 -4.39 -12.86 -17.45
CA LYS A 234 -5.70 -12.28 -17.17
C LYS A 234 -5.55 -10.97 -16.41
N LEU A 235 -6.08 -9.89 -16.98
CA LEU A 235 -6.20 -8.58 -16.33
C LEU A 235 -7.10 -8.70 -15.09
N ILE A 236 -6.63 -8.18 -13.97
CA ILE A 236 -7.35 -8.19 -12.68
C ILE A 236 -7.65 -6.78 -12.16
N ALA A 237 -6.83 -5.79 -12.53
CA ALA A 237 -7.07 -4.39 -12.24
C ALA A 237 -6.32 -3.52 -13.28
N GLN A 238 -6.81 -2.30 -13.49
CA GLN A 238 -6.16 -1.30 -14.32
C GLN A 238 -6.22 0.05 -13.60
N ALA A 239 -5.10 0.77 -13.55
CA ALA A 239 -5.01 2.12 -13.01
C ALA A 239 -4.53 3.08 -14.10
N ARG A 240 -4.80 4.38 -13.92
CA ARG A 240 -4.31 5.44 -14.80
C ARG A 240 -3.69 6.55 -13.97
N HIS A 241 -2.50 7.00 -14.38
CA HIS A 241 -1.81 8.13 -13.78
C HIS A 241 -1.57 9.21 -14.83
N THR A 242 -1.95 10.44 -14.52
CA THR A 242 -1.72 11.60 -15.39
C THR A 242 -0.76 12.55 -14.70
N LYS A 243 0.35 12.87 -15.36
CA LYS A 243 1.41 13.74 -14.84
C LYS A 243 1.60 14.94 -15.76
N TYR A 244 1.68 16.14 -15.19
CA TYR A 244 2.17 17.30 -15.94
C TYR A 244 3.66 17.17 -16.20
N LEU A 245 4.05 17.28 -17.47
CA LEU A 245 5.44 17.37 -17.90
C LEU A 245 5.86 18.83 -17.79
N ALA A 246 7.00 19.10 -17.15
CA ALA A 246 7.54 20.45 -17.08
C ALA A 246 7.77 20.95 -18.51
N VAL A 247 7.08 22.03 -18.89
CA VAL A 247 7.42 22.78 -20.09
C VAL A 247 8.71 23.51 -19.76
N SER A 248 9.79 23.19 -20.47
CA SER A 248 10.99 24.02 -20.42
C SER A 248 10.58 25.45 -20.82
N SER A 249 10.51 26.35 -19.85
CA SER A 249 10.41 27.76 -20.13
C SER A 249 11.75 28.14 -20.75
N LYS A 250 11.76 28.41 -22.05
CA LYS A 250 12.85 29.19 -22.65
C LYS A 250 12.80 30.56 -21.97
N LEU A 251 13.62 30.74 -20.94
CA LEU A 251 14.17 32.02 -20.53
C LEU A 251 15.50 32.19 -21.26
#